data_AF-A0A922IG42-F1
#
_entry.id   AF-A0A922IG42-F1
#
_cell.length_a   1.000
_cell.length_b   1.000
_cell.length_c   1.000
_cell.angle_alpha   90.00
_cell.angle_beta   90.00
_cell.angle_gamma   90.00
#
_symmetry.space_group_name_H-M   'P 1'
#
loop_
_entity.id
_entity.type
_entity.pdbx_description
1 polymer ?
#
loop_
_entity_poly.entity_id
_entity_poly.type
_entity_poly.pdbx_seq_one_letter_code
_entity_poly.pdbx_strand_id
1 'polypeptide(L)'
;MFIGMTLAMPNPIAKDTYNNKVSELLIDRARTLVEKAKHVIDENKEQHEDLLSSIKNLVEQIETLSDKFEKEYHGLDLTKNEIHTMSEELLHFENRLTEEFLIFYEHIKHNDDDDEDVDHLIKRGEELIKKAHDVLRQYHPDYKTTAVVDFEIAAVLKLIKIVRHGDEETRRKYIPELKHQLRSLEIILERIRK
;
A
#
# COMPACT_ATOMS: atom_id res chain seq x y z
N MET A 1 -53.02 26.34 27.39
CA MET A 1 -52.77 26.72 25.98
C MET A 1 -51.32 26.38 25.69
N PHE A 2 -51.06 25.21 25.10
CA PHE A 2 -49.72 24.79 24.68
C PHE A 2 -49.56 25.14 23.20
N ILE A 3 -48.64 26.04 22.88
CA ILE A 3 -48.26 26.34 21.50
C ILE A 3 -47.23 25.27 21.12
N GLY A 4 -47.64 24.30 20.32
CA GLY A 4 -46.75 23.32 19.74
C GLY A 4 -45.82 24.01 18.73
N MET A 5 -44.54 24.12 19.05
CA MET A 5 -43.51 24.39 18.05
C MET A 5 -43.37 23.14 17.18
N THR A 6 -43.88 23.22 15.95
CA THR A 6 -43.43 22.33 14.88
C THR A 6 -41.96 22.60 14.63
N LEU A 7 -41.09 21.71 15.11
CA LEU A 7 -39.72 21.59 14.61
C LEU A 7 -39.82 21.40 13.09
N ALA A 8 -39.38 22.40 12.34
CA ALA A 8 -39.23 22.31 10.89
C ALA A 8 -38.38 21.06 10.60
N MET A 9 -38.96 20.09 9.90
CA MET A 9 -38.20 18.94 9.42
C MET A 9 -37.06 19.45 8.54
N PRO A 10 -35.84 18.89 8.64
CA PRO A 10 -34.76 19.27 7.74
C PRO A 10 -35.19 18.96 6.30
N ASN A 11 -35.13 20.00 5.48
CA ASN A 11 -35.54 20.00 4.09
C ASN A 11 -34.80 18.90 3.31
N PRO A 12 -35.48 17.91 2.69
CA PRO A 12 -34.81 16.80 1.98
C PRO A 12 -33.89 17.28 0.85
N ILE A 13 -34.23 18.40 0.21
CA ILE A 13 -33.49 19.01 -0.90
C ILE A 13 -32.02 19.36 -0.53
N ALA A 14 -31.76 19.72 0.73
CA ALA A 14 -30.40 20.05 1.18
C ALA A 14 -29.50 18.81 1.37
N LYS A 15 -30.12 17.63 1.55
CA LYS A 15 -29.45 16.36 1.80
C LYS A 15 -28.98 15.73 0.48
N ASP A 16 -29.84 15.80 -0.53
CA ASP A 16 -29.58 15.34 -1.90
C ASP A 16 -28.40 16.12 -2.52
N THR A 17 -28.26 17.40 -2.16
CA THR A 17 -27.14 18.24 -2.63
C THR A 17 -25.80 17.90 -1.94
N TYR A 18 -25.82 17.36 -0.73
CA TYR A 18 -24.61 17.05 0.03
C TYR A 18 -24.01 15.70 -0.40
N ASN A 19 -24.85 14.68 -0.53
CA ASN A 19 -24.43 13.35 -0.96
C ASN A 19 -23.81 13.38 -2.36
N ASN A 20 -24.45 14.07 -3.31
CA ASN A 20 -23.93 14.24 -4.67
C ASN A 20 -22.53 14.88 -4.68
N LYS A 21 -22.32 15.92 -3.87
CA LYS A 21 -21.00 16.57 -3.75
C LYS A 21 -19.93 15.64 -3.17
N VAL A 22 -20.30 14.78 -2.22
CA VAL A 22 -19.35 13.82 -1.65
C VAL A 22 -19.00 12.74 -2.67
N SER A 23 -19.98 12.24 -3.43
CA SER A 23 -19.75 11.26 -4.51
C SER A 23 -18.84 11.81 -5.60
N GLU A 24 -19.09 13.04 -6.08
CA GLU A 24 -18.22 13.74 -7.03
C GLU A 24 -16.79 13.89 -6.49
N LEU A 25 -16.65 14.27 -5.22
CA LEU A 25 -15.35 14.42 -4.59
C LEU A 25 -14.59 13.08 -4.48
N LEU A 26 -15.28 11.97 -4.23
CA LEU A 26 -14.66 10.64 -4.20
C LEU A 26 -14.18 10.21 -5.59
N ILE A 27 -14.96 10.48 -6.64
CA ILE A 27 -14.59 10.21 -8.04
C ILE A 27 -13.35 11.04 -8.42
N ASP A 28 -13.39 12.35 -8.19
CA ASP A 28 -12.27 13.24 -8.53
C ASP A 28 -11.01 12.89 -7.74
N ARG A 29 -11.16 12.43 -6.50
CA ARG A 29 -10.05 11.96 -5.68
C ARG A 29 -9.43 10.67 -6.24
N ALA A 30 -10.23 9.72 -6.70
CA ALA A 30 -9.74 8.51 -7.39
C ALA A 30 -8.97 8.85 -8.67
N ARG A 31 -9.51 9.76 -9.50
CA ARG A 31 -8.84 10.26 -10.71
C ARG A 31 -7.51 10.94 -10.41
N THR A 32 -7.49 11.82 -9.40
CA THR A 32 -6.27 12.52 -8.95
C THR A 32 -5.21 11.51 -8.49
N LEU A 33 -5.62 10.44 -7.81
CA LEU A 33 -4.73 9.38 -7.34
C LEU A 33 -4.08 8.64 -8.52
N VAL A 34 -4.87 8.29 -9.53
CA VAL A 34 -4.40 7.68 -10.78
C VAL A 34 -3.40 8.58 -11.50
N GLU A 35 -3.71 9.87 -11.66
CA GLU A 35 -2.82 10.82 -12.34
C GLU A 35 -1.47 10.93 -11.65
N LYS A 36 -1.46 11.04 -10.32
CA LYS A 36 -0.22 11.07 -9.53
C LYS A 36 0.59 9.79 -9.70
N ALA A 37 -0.06 8.64 -9.69
CA ALA A 37 0.62 7.36 -9.85
C ALA A 37 1.19 7.16 -11.25
N LYS A 38 0.45 7.55 -12.30
CA LYS A 38 0.94 7.55 -13.68
C LYS A 38 2.15 8.46 -13.85
N HIS A 39 2.13 9.63 -13.22
CA HIS A 39 3.27 10.54 -13.23
C HIS A 39 4.52 9.89 -12.62
N VAL A 40 4.40 9.24 -11.45
CA VAL A 40 5.52 8.49 -10.84
C VAL A 40 6.01 7.36 -11.76
N ILE A 41 5.10 6.61 -12.39
CA ILE A 41 5.48 5.56 -13.35
C ILE A 41 6.25 6.15 -14.52
N ASP A 42 5.75 7.23 -15.12
CA ASP A 42 6.35 7.84 -16.31
C ASP A 42 7.72 8.44 -16.05
N GLU A 43 7.93 9.07 -14.89
CA GLU A 43 9.22 9.62 -14.49
C GLU A 43 10.29 8.54 -14.28
N ASN A 44 9.90 7.31 -13.97
CA ASN A 44 10.82 6.28 -13.52
C ASN A 44 10.88 5.02 -14.40
N LYS A 45 10.01 4.90 -15.41
CA LYS A 45 9.93 3.71 -16.28
C LYS A 45 11.22 3.38 -17.02
N GLU A 46 12.06 4.37 -17.33
CA GLU A 46 13.31 4.11 -18.05
C GLU A 46 14.37 3.43 -17.17
N GLN A 47 14.32 3.66 -15.85
CA GLN A 47 15.35 3.22 -14.90
C GLN A 47 14.88 2.07 -13.99
N HIS A 48 13.58 1.97 -13.74
CA HIS A 48 13.00 1.12 -12.68
C HIS A 48 11.71 0.41 -13.12
N GLU A 49 11.59 0.08 -14.42
CA GLU A 49 10.39 -0.52 -15.03
C GLU A 49 9.86 -1.76 -14.28
N ASP A 50 10.77 -2.60 -13.81
CA ASP A 50 10.50 -3.84 -13.08
C ASP A 50 9.88 -3.58 -11.69
N LEU A 51 10.31 -2.50 -11.03
CA LEU A 51 9.82 -2.11 -9.70
C LEU A 51 8.46 -1.41 -9.75
N LEU A 52 8.03 -0.95 -10.92
CA LEU A 52 6.77 -0.22 -11.10
C LEU A 52 5.56 -1.15 -11.31
N SER A 53 5.74 -2.47 -11.42
CA SER A 53 4.67 -3.42 -11.75
C SER A 53 3.51 -3.38 -10.74
N SER A 54 3.81 -3.35 -9.44
CA SER A 54 2.79 -3.26 -8.38
C SER A 54 2.01 -1.95 -8.45
N ILE A 55 2.69 -0.84 -8.70
CA ILE A 55 2.07 0.49 -8.84
C ILE A 55 1.18 0.52 -10.08
N LYS A 56 1.61 -0.01 -11.22
CA LYS A 56 0.80 -0.11 -12.46
C LYS A 56 -0.48 -0.90 -12.24
N ASN A 57 -0.39 -2.05 -11.58
CA ASN A 57 -1.56 -2.87 -11.28
C ASN A 57 -2.54 -2.15 -10.34
N LEU A 58 -2.04 -1.41 -9.34
CA LEU A 58 -2.90 -0.59 -8.48
C LEU A 58 -3.58 0.54 -9.25
N VAL A 59 -2.88 1.17 -10.20
CA VAL A 59 -3.47 2.19 -11.07
C VAL A 59 -4.66 1.64 -11.85
N GLU A 60 -4.50 0.49 -12.52
CA GLU A 60 -5.59 -0.14 -13.27
C GLU A 60 -6.79 -0.49 -12.37
N GLN A 61 -6.54 -0.93 -11.13
CA GLN A 61 -7.59 -1.22 -10.15
C GLN A 61 -8.31 0.06 -9.70
N ILE A 62 -7.59 1.15 -9.47
CA ILE A 62 -8.18 2.44 -9.08
C ILE A 62 -8.97 3.05 -10.25
N GLU A 63 -8.50 2.91 -11.49
CA GLU A 63 -9.25 3.32 -12.68
C GLU A 63 -10.56 2.55 -12.79
N THR A 64 -10.51 1.23 -12.64
CA THR A 64 -11.71 0.38 -12.63
C THR A 64 -12.69 0.78 -11.52
N LEU A 65 -12.17 1.14 -10.34
CA LEU A 65 -12.97 1.62 -9.21
C LEU A 65 -13.60 2.99 -9.51
N SER A 66 -12.84 3.92 -10.09
CA SER A 66 -13.35 5.24 -10.50
C SER A 66 -14.47 5.10 -11.53
N ASP A 67 -14.29 4.23 -12.53
CA ASP A 67 -15.33 3.94 -13.53
C ASP A 67 -16.59 3.33 -12.90
N LYS A 68 -16.43 2.47 -11.90
CA LYS A 68 -17.54 1.91 -11.11
C LYS A 68 -18.27 3.03 -10.36
N PHE A 69 -17.52 3.90 -9.67
CA PHE A 69 -18.10 5.03 -8.93
C PHE A 69 -18.87 5.99 -9.85
N GLU A 70 -18.35 6.28 -11.04
CA GLU A 70 -19.04 7.12 -12.02
C GLU A 70 -20.35 6.50 -12.52
N LYS A 71 -20.35 5.17 -12.75
CA LYS A 71 -21.55 4.42 -13.14
C LYS A 71 -22.57 4.33 -12.01
N GLU A 72 -22.12 4.15 -10.77
CA GLU A 72 -23.02 4.15 -9.62
C GLU A 72 -23.60 5.54 -9.39
N TYR A 73 -22.77 6.58 -9.48
CA TYR A 73 -23.20 7.96 -9.34
C TYR A 73 -24.20 8.35 -10.44
N HIS A 74 -23.84 8.34 -11.73
CA HIS A 74 -24.71 8.72 -12.87
C HIS A 74 -25.67 9.93 -12.65
N GLY A 75 -25.36 10.86 -11.74
CA GLY A 75 -26.24 11.96 -11.32
C GLY A 75 -27.43 11.55 -10.42
N LEU A 76 -27.43 10.31 -9.91
CA LEU A 76 -28.33 9.76 -8.90
C LEU A 76 -27.83 10.11 -7.49
N ASP A 77 -28.78 10.27 -6.58
CA ASP A 77 -28.49 10.48 -5.16
C ASP A 77 -28.14 9.14 -4.51
N LEU A 78 -26.84 8.91 -4.31
CA LEU A 78 -26.34 7.72 -3.65
C LEU A 78 -26.74 7.71 -2.18
N THR A 79 -27.08 6.52 -1.68
CA THR A 79 -27.35 6.33 -0.26
C THR A 79 -26.08 6.55 0.55
N LYS A 80 -26.25 6.89 1.82
CA LYS A 80 -25.12 7.04 2.75
C LYS A 80 -24.24 5.80 2.85
N ASN A 81 -24.84 4.61 2.72
CA ASN A 81 -24.10 3.35 2.79
C ASN A 81 -23.24 3.17 1.54
N GLU A 82 -23.76 3.48 0.36
CA GLU A 82 -22.98 3.42 -0.89
C GLU A 82 -21.81 4.39 -0.85
N ILE A 83 -22.05 5.65 -0.44
CA ILE A 83 -20.98 6.65 -0.29
C ILE A 83 -19.93 6.19 0.73
N HIS A 84 -20.36 5.58 1.83
CA HIS A 84 -19.43 5.05 2.83
C HIS A 84 -18.58 3.92 2.27
N THR A 85 -19.19 2.96 1.57
CA THR A 85 -18.48 1.86 0.91
C THR A 85 -17.49 2.38 -0.13
N MET A 86 -17.89 3.33 -0.98
CA MET A 86 -16.98 3.98 -1.93
C MET A 86 -15.78 4.63 -1.22
N SER A 87 -16.04 5.34 -0.12
CA SER A 87 -14.99 5.98 0.67
C SER A 87 -14.02 4.95 1.30
N GLU A 88 -14.51 3.82 1.79
CA GLU A 88 -13.66 2.76 2.36
C GLU A 88 -12.84 2.04 1.28
N GLU A 89 -13.45 1.73 0.14
CA GLU A 89 -12.77 1.13 -1.01
C GLU A 89 -11.64 2.05 -1.48
N LEU A 90 -11.91 3.35 -1.66
CA LEU A 90 -10.89 4.32 -2.09
C LEU A 90 -9.77 4.48 -1.05
N LEU A 91 -10.11 4.59 0.24
CA LEU A 91 -9.11 4.70 1.31
C LEU A 91 -8.18 3.48 1.36
N HIS A 92 -8.72 2.28 1.12
CA HIS A 92 -7.91 1.06 1.04
C HIS A 92 -6.86 1.15 -0.08
N PHE A 93 -7.26 1.61 -1.27
CA PHE A 93 -6.34 1.79 -2.39
C PHE A 93 -5.32 2.91 -2.16
N GLU A 94 -5.73 4.03 -1.55
CA GLU A 94 -4.80 5.12 -1.19
C GLU A 94 -3.70 4.64 -0.25
N ASN A 95 -4.06 3.87 0.77
CA ASN A 95 -3.10 3.31 1.71
C ASN A 95 -2.13 2.36 1.01
N ARG A 96 -2.65 1.45 0.18
CA ARG A 96 -1.81 0.50 -0.59
C ARG A 96 -0.87 1.22 -1.54
N LEU A 97 -1.36 2.21 -2.28
CA LEU A 97 -0.54 2.98 -3.21
C LEU A 97 0.54 3.78 -2.47
N THR A 98 0.21 4.34 -1.29
CA THR A 98 1.19 5.02 -0.44
C THR A 98 2.28 4.07 0.03
N GLU A 99 1.93 2.83 0.42
CA GLU A 99 2.90 1.81 0.79
C GLU A 99 3.81 1.42 -0.38
N GLU A 100 3.25 1.21 -1.58
CA GLU A 100 4.02 0.91 -2.78
C GLU A 100 4.95 2.08 -3.17
N PHE A 101 4.52 3.33 -3.03
CA PHE A 101 5.40 4.47 -3.27
C PHE A 101 6.55 4.55 -2.25
N LEU A 102 6.27 4.28 -0.98
CA LEU A 102 7.33 4.25 0.04
C LEU A 102 8.36 3.17 -0.28
N ILE A 103 7.90 1.97 -0.63
CA ILE A 103 8.74 0.86 -1.08
C ILE A 103 9.59 1.26 -2.29
N PHE A 104 8.95 1.85 -3.29
CA PHE A 104 9.59 2.25 -4.54
C PHE A 104 10.67 3.31 -4.32
N TYR A 105 10.36 4.41 -3.63
CA TYR A 105 11.34 5.47 -3.38
C TYR A 105 12.44 5.05 -2.41
N GLU A 106 12.16 4.13 -1.50
CA GLU A 106 13.19 3.53 -0.65
C GLU A 106 14.16 2.68 -1.49
N HIS A 107 13.65 1.91 -2.47
CA HIS A 107 14.50 1.13 -3.37
C HIS A 107 15.43 2.01 -4.20
N ILE A 108 14.93 3.11 -4.75
CA ILE A 108 15.74 4.04 -5.56
C ILE A 108 16.78 4.75 -4.70
N LYS A 109 16.41 5.16 -3.48
CA LYS A 109 17.30 5.89 -2.57
C LYS A 109 18.48 5.05 -2.06
N HIS A 110 18.34 3.73 -1.99
CA HIS A 110 19.34 2.82 -1.42
C HIS A 110 20.17 2.05 -2.47
N ASN A 111 20.05 2.36 -3.75
CA ASN A 111 20.95 1.85 -4.78
C ASN A 111 22.32 2.55 -4.82
N ASP A 112 22.55 3.58 -3.98
CA ASP A 112 23.82 4.32 -3.90
C ASP A 112 24.74 3.93 -2.73
N ASP A 113 24.33 3.04 -1.82
CA ASP A 113 25.17 2.65 -0.67
C ASP A 113 25.55 1.15 -0.70
N ASP A 114 26.83 0.93 -1.03
CA ASP A 114 27.73 -0.18 -0.63
C ASP A 114 27.08 -1.40 0.05
N ASP A 115 26.78 -2.45 -0.73
CA ASP A 115 26.63 -3.83 -0.25
C ASP A 115 26.59 -4.77 -1.47
N GLU A 116 27.71 -4.87 -2.20
CA GLU A 116 27.90 -5.91 -3.24
C GLU A 116 28.41 -7.24 -2.63
N ASP A 117 28.74 -7.26 -1.34
CA ASP A 117 29.17 -8.49 -0.66
C ASP A 117 27.96 -9.37 -0.30
N VAL A 118 27.80 -10.42 -1.09
CA VAL A 118 26.78 -11.46 -0.92
C VAL A 118 26.79 -12.07 0.47
N ASP A 119 27.97 -12.29 1.06
CA ASP A 119 28.09 -12.91 2.37
C ASP A 119 27.62 -11.96 3.47
N HIS A 120 27.86 -10.66 3.32
CA HIS A 120 27.35 -9.64 4.23
C HIS A 120 25.83 -9.55 4.19
N LEU A 121 25.21 -9.52 3.00
CA LEU A 121 23.76 -9.48 2.84
C LEU A 121 23.07 -10.71 3.43
N ILE A 122 23.63 -11.90 3.19
CA ILE A 122 23.14 -13.15 3.76
C ILE A 122 23.19 -13.08 5.29
N LYS A 123 24.33 -12.66 5.86
CA LYS A 123 24.50 -12.56 7.31
C LYS A 123 23.53 -11.55 7.92
N ARG A 124 23.38 -10.37 7.31
CA ARG A 124 22.41 -9.35 7.71
C ARG A 124 20.99 -9.93 7.73
N GLY A 125 20.63 -10.74 6.74
CA GLY A 125 19.34 -11.40 6.70
C GLY A 125 19.11 -12.41 7.81
N GLU A 126 20.10 -13.25 8.12
CA GLU A 126 20.03 -14.19 9.24
C GLU A 126 19.90 -13.46 10.59
N GLU A 127 20.64 -12.37 10.78
CA GLU A 127 20.56 -11.52 11.99
C GLU A 127 19.18 -10.86 12.13
N LEU A 128 18.63 -10.36 11.02
CA LEU A 128 17.31 -9.74 11.01
C LEU A 128 16.18 -10.73 11.31
N ILE A 129 16.25 -11.95 10.76
CA ILE A 129 15.30 -13.03 11.08
C ILE A 129 15.35 -13.36 12.58
N LYS A 130 16.54 -13.43 13.16
CA LYS A 130 16.68 -13.64 14.61
C LYS A 130 16.02 -12.50 15.40
N LYS A 131 16.31 -11.25 15.01
CA LYS A 131 15.69 -10.05 15.62
C LYS A 131 14.17 -10.04 15.47
N ALA A 132 13.63 -10.55 14.36
CA ALA A 132 12.20 -10.66 14.13
C ALA A 132 11.52 -11.60 15.15
N HIS A 133 12.08 -12.80 15.32
CA HIS A 133 11.60 -13.74 16.33
C HIS A 133 11.71 -13.18 17.76
N ASP A 134 12.79 -12.45 18.06
CA ASP A 134 12.97 -11.80 19.36
C ASP A 134 11.90 -10.71 19.60
N VAL A 135 11.56 -9.91 18.58
CA VAL A 135 10.51 -8.89 18.64
C VAL A 135 9.13 -9.52 18.83
N LEU A 136 8.79 -10.57 18.07
CA LEU A 136 7.52 -11.28 18.24
C LEU A 136 7.38 -11.85 19.66
N ARG A 137 8.46 -12.40 20.21
CA ARG A 137 8.50 -12.90 21.59
C ARG A 137 8.40 -11.77 22.62
N GLN A 138 8.99 -10.61 22.38
CA GLN A 138 9.03 -9.51 23.34
C GLN A 138 7.72 -8.73 23.40
N TYR A 139 7.14 -8.41 22.24
CA TYR A 139 6.00 -7.48 22.14
C TYR A 139 4.65 -8.17 21.99
N HIS A 140 4.63 -9.48 21.70
CA HIS A 140 3.42 -10.28 21.53
C HIS A 140 2.34 -9.58 20.69
N PRO A 141 2.65 -9.18 19.44
CA PRO A 141 1.69 -8.50 18.59
C PRO A 141 0.50 -9.40 18.25
N ASP A 142 -0.56 -8.82 17.68
CA ASP A 142 -1.74 -9.59 17.33
C ASP A 142 -1.44 -10.69 16.28
N TYR A 143 -2.37 -11.63 16.12
CA TYR A 143 -2.22 -12.75 15.21
C TYR A 143 -1.99 -12.32 13.75
N LYS A 144 -2.63 -11.23 13.29
CA LYS A 144 -2.48 -10.75 11.91
C LYS A 144 -1.08 -10.19 11.70
N THR A 145 -0.60 -9.36 12.62
CA THR A 145 0.76 -8.83 12.57
C THR A 145 1.81 -9.94 12.66
N THR A 146 1.59 -10.94 13.52
CA THR A 146 2.48 -12.11 13.62
C THR A 146 2.55 -12.87 12.29
N ALA A 147 1.40 -13.15 11.67
CA ALA A 147 1.36 -13.84 10.38
C ALA A 147 2.08 -13.08 9.25
N VAL A 148 1.99 -11.74 9.25
CA VAL A 148 2.74 -10.90 8.30
C VAL A 148 4.24 -11.03 8.53
N VAL A 149 4.71 -10.95 9.78
CA VAL A 149 6.15 -11.12 10.08
C VAL A 149 6.65 -12.52 9.70
N ASP A 150 5.89 -13.57 9.98
CA ASP A 150 6.25 -14.94 9.63
C ASP A 150 6.34 -15.13 8.10
N PHE A 151 5.43 -14.50 7.34
CA PHE A 151 5.48 -14.50 5.88
C PHE A 151 6.75 -13.83 5.35
N GLU A 152 7.10 -12.66 5.89
CA GLU A 152 8.30 -11.91 5.52
C GLU A 152 9.57 -12.68 5.86
N ILE A 153 9.64 -13.31 7.04
CA ILE A 153 10.75 -14.19 7.43
C ILE A 153 10.92 -15.33 6.42
N ALA A 154 9.83 -15.97 6.01
CA ALA A 154 9.87 -17.07 5.04
C ALA A 154 10.36 -16.60 3.66
N ALA A 155 9.94 -15.41 3.23
CA ALA A 155 10.41 -14.80 1.98
C ALA A 155 11.92 -14.50 2.04
N VAL A 156 12.41 -13.91 3.13
CA VAL A 156 13.86 -13.65 3.34
C VAL A 156 14.64 -14.96 3.32
N LEU A 157 14.20 -15.99 4.06
CA LEU A 157 14.87 -17.30 4.10
C LEU A 157 14.99 -17.94 2.71
N LYS A 158 13.92 -17.83 1.91
CA LYS A 158 13.92 -18.35 0.53
C LYS A 158 14.93 -17.60 -0.34
N LEU A 159 14.95 -16.27 -0.27
CA LEU A 159 15.87 -15.44 -1.06
C LEU A 159 17.33 -15.65 -0.64
N ILE A 160 17.62 -15.75 0.67
CA ILE A 160 18.96 -16.12 1.18
C ILE A 160 19.40 -17.45 0.58
N LYS A 161 18.54 -18.47 0.55
CA LYS A 161 18.88 -19.78 0.00
C LYS A 161 19.17 -19.71 -1.50
N ILE A 162 18.38 -18.94 -2.25
CA ILE A 162 18.59 -18.73 -3.69
C ILE A 162 19.93 -18.03 -3.93
N VAL A 163 20.21 -16.94 -3.23
CA VAL A 163 21.44 -16.15 -3.40
C VAL A 163 22.68 -16.94 -2.95
N ARG A 164 22.60 -17.68 -1.83
CA ARG A 164 23.71 -18.49 -1.29
C ARG A 164 24.17 -19.58 -2.25
N HIS A 165 23.24 -20.21 -2.97
CA HIS A 165 23.51 -21.36 -3.82
C HIS A 165 23.42 -21.05 -5.32
N GLY A 166 22.99 -19.85 -5.69
CA GLY A 166 22.90 -19.41 -7.08
C GLY A 166 24.26 -19.13 -7.69
N ASP A 167 24.32 -19.24 -9.01
CA ASP A 167 25.40 -18.70 -9.83
C ASP A 167 25.34 -17.16 -9.91
N GLU A 168 26.31 -16.55 -10.60
CA GLU A 168 26.43 -15.10 -10.75
C GLU A 168 25.16 -14.46 -11.34
N GLU A 169 24.54 -15.08 -12.35
CA GLU A 169 23.32 -14.57 -12.99
C GLU A 169 22.12 -14.61 -12.03
N THR A 170 21.96 -15.73 -11.32
CA THR A 170 20.94 -15.88 -10.28
C THR A 170 21.15 -14.85 -9.18
N ARG A 171 22.39 -14.66 -8.70
CA ARG A 171 22.71 -13.69 -7.67
C ARG A 171 22.36 -12.26 -8.11
N ARG A 172 22.78 -11.85 -9.30
CA ARG A 172 22.46 -10.51 -9.83
C ARG A 172 20.96 -10.25 -9.89
N LYS A 173 20.17 -11.27 -10.24
CA LYS A 173 18.72 -11.17 -10.29
C LYS A 173 18.08 -11.03 -8.90
N TYR A 174 18.50 -11.84 -7.93
CA TYR A 174 17.82 -11.97 -6.64
C TYR A 174 18.43 -11.16 -5.48
N ILE A 175 19.63 -10.58 -5.64
CA ILE A 175 20.22 -9.67 -4.65
C ILE A 175 19.33 -8.43 -4.42
N PRO A 176 18.81 -7.75 -5.47
CA PRO A 176 17.88 -6.63 -5.27
C PRO A 176 16.61 -7.05 -4.52
N GLU A 177 16.04 -8.21 -4.87
CA GLU A 177 14.87 -8.76 -4.17
C GLU A 177 15.18 -9.05 -2.69
N LEU A 178 16.36 -9.63 -2.38
CA LEU A 178 16.79 -9.87 -1.01
C LEU A 178 16.94 -8.55 -0.24
N LYS A 179 17.62 -7.55 -0.79
CA LYS A 179 17.76 -6.22 -0.16
C LYS A 179 16.41 -5.61 0.17
N HIS A 180 15.47 -5.67 -0.78
CA HIS A 180 14.11 -5.17 -0.60
C HIS A 180 13.38 -5.92 0.53
N GLN A 181 13.41 -7.26 0.53
CA GLN A 181 12.73 -8.06 1.55
C GLN A 181 13.31 -7.83 2.96
N LEU A 182 14.64 -7.70 3.08
CA LEU A 182 15.27 -7.34 4.35
C LEU A 182 14.75 -6.02 4.88
N ARG A 183 14.57 -5.03 4.00
CA ARG A 183 14.09 -3.72 4.41
C ARG A 183 12.62 -3.72 4.81
N SER A 184 11.77 -4.40 4.03
CA SER A 184 10.36 -4.62 4.38
C SER A 184 10.21 -5.20 5.79
N LEU A 185 10.97 -6.26 6.09
CA LEU A 185 10.99 -6.87 7.41
C LEU A 185 11.47 -5.88 8.49
N GLU A 186 12.53 -5.09 8.24
CA GLU A 186 12.97 -4.04 9.18
C GLU A 186 11.85 -3.05 9.53
N ILE A 187 11.11 -2.55 8.53
CA ILE A 187 10.02 -1.58 8.72
C ILE A 187 8.89 -2.17 9.56
N ILE A 188 8.50 -3.41 9.26
CA ILE A 188 7.43 -4.09 10.02
C ILE A 188 7.85 -4.26 11.48
N LEU A 189 9.11 -4.66 11.73
CA LEU A 189 9.64 -4.78 13.09
C LEU A 189 9.73 -3.44 13.82
N GLU A 190 10.02 -2.34 13.11
CA GLU A 190 9.99 -1.00 13.69
C GLU A 190 8.58 -0.55 14.08
N ARG A 191 7.57 -0.89 13.26
CA ARG A 191 6.15 -0.59 13.58
C ARG A 191 5.67 -1.33 14.82
N ILE A 192 6.12 -2.57 15.05
CA ILE A 192 5.74 -3.35 16.25
C ILE A 192 6.32 -2.76 17.55
N ARG A 193 7.44 -2.03 17.46
CA ARG A 193 8.14 -1.45 18.62
C ARG A 193 7.59 -0.11 19.09
N LYS A 194 6.77 0.56 18.28
CA LYS A 194 6.20 1.89 18.57
C LYS A 194 4.79 1.76 19.11
#